data_AF-A0A1Y2FS40-F1
#
_entry.id   AF-A0A1Y2FS40-F1
#
_cell.length_a   1.000
_cell.length_b   1.000
_cell.length_c   1.000
_cell.angle_alpha   90.00
_cell.angle_beta   90.00
_cell.angle_gamma   90.00
#
_symmetry.space_group_name_H-M   'P 1'
#
loop_
_entity.id
_entity.type
_entity.pdbx_description
1 polymer ?
#
loop_
_entity_poly.entity_id
_entity_poly.type
_entity_poly.pdbx_seq_one_letter_code
_entity_poly.pdbx_strand_id
1 'polypeptide(L)'
;MTQSDTEAAGLHEFFFLRHGERRDQRDSNWRLTSPTPYDSPLTYHGAIQALLTGQAIAQHSQGTRFVIHTSPFLRCIQTSLALAAALPTRPVLRIDAFLGEWMTPDYYKDIQPPPAMSELVQSARQTIQSLVRKRKLAVEANAEPQNFSSSVLQDSDFPYDPSNVQLDIAWDSQQFGPGGELGEDWPEMHDRVRRGLHRLIDNFDQPTSSNQPRTVVILVSHAAGCNAMLGAVTGRPVLKDVELCSLSHAVARDCPHTHVLSAAAASLSETLSKRSARLSQRYILLMTADSAHLNQEQLDLLPAGKSPLGSACATSPDLEQYSSSWSWIMATALTDECDGA
;
A
#
# COMPACT_ATOMS: atom_id res chain seq x y z
N MET A 1 32.93 8.36 26.12
CA MET A 1 31.60 9.01 26.08
C MET A 1 31.24 9.16 24.61
N THR A 2 30.53 8.19 24.06
CA THR A 2 29.99 8.27 22.70
C THR A 2 28.92 9.36 22.70
N GLN A 3 29.04 10.31 21.78
CA GLN A 3 27.99 11.29 21.53
C GLN A 3 26.70 10.51 21.26
N SER A 4 25.70 10.70 22.11
CA SER A 4 24.34 10.27 21.83
C SER A 4 23.85 11.09 20.64
N ASP A 5 23.90 10.49 19.45
CA ASP A 5 23.24 11.00 18.26
C ASP A 5 21.78 11.24 18.63
N THR A 6 21.44 12.50 18.83
CA THR A 6 20.07 12.92 19.04
C THR A 6 19.43 12.84 17.66
N GLU A 7 18.92 11.66 17.30
CA GLU A 7 18.19 11.46 16.04
C GLU A 7 17.17 12.59 15.90
N ALA A 8 17.29 13.34 14.80
CA ALA A 8 16.46 14.51 14.56
C ALA A 8 14.98 14.11 14.60
N ALA A 9 14.20 14.73 15.48
CA ALA A 9 12.76 14.47 15.59
C ALA A 9 12.05 14.75 14.26
N GLY A 10 11.35 13.76 13.71
CA GLY A 10 10.53 13.90 12.50
C GLY A 10 10.32 12.59 11.74
N LEU A 11 9.54 12.65 10.65
CA LEU A 11 9.34 11.49 9.79
C LEU A 11 10.55 11.30 8.86
N HIS A 12 11.34 10.26 9.10
CA HIS A 12 12.56 10.02 8.33
C HIS A 12 12.31 9.45 6.93
N GLU A 13 11.28 8.64 6.75
CA GLU A 13 11.00 8.00 5.48
C GLU A 13 9.51 7.67 5.32
N PHE A 14 9.06 7.66 4.07
CA PHE A 14 7.74 7.16 3.72
C PHE A 14 7.76 6.50 2.34
N PHE A 15 6.84 5.56 2.17
CA PHE A 15 6.60 4.85 0.94
C PHE A 15 5.24 5.23 0.38
N PHE A 16 5.09 5.19 -0.93
CA PHE A 16 3.78 5.23 -1.55
C PHE A 16 3.72 4.34 -2.79
N LEU A 17 2.55 3.75 -3.02
CA LEU A 17 2.34 2.76 -4.06
C LEU A 17 0.93 2.81 -4.62
N ARG A 18 0.80 2.31 -5.85
CA ARG A 18 -0.49 2.02 -6.47
C ARG A 18 -1.01 0.68 -5.96
N HIS A 19 -2.33 0.55 -5.85
CA HIS A 19 -3.00 -0.74 -5.62
C HIS A 19 -2.56 -1.85 -6.60
N GLY A 20 -2.79 -3.10 -6.21
CA GLY A 20 -2.56 -4.28 -7.07
C GLY A 20 -3.59 -4.47 -8.17
N GLU A 21 -3.42 -5.50 -8.98
CA GLU A 21 -4.34 -5.86 -10.07
C GLU A 21 -5.79 -6.05 -9.61
N ARG A 22 -6.74 -5.49 -10.37
CA ARG A 22 -8.17 -5.50 -10.09
C ARG A 22 -8.90 -6.57 -10.88
N ARG A 23 -9.98 -7.11 -10.31
CA ARG A 23 -10.85 -8.10 -10.97
C ARG A 23 -11.40 -7.62 -12.31
N ASP A 24 -11.82 -6.36 -12.41
CA ASP A 24 -12.37 -5.80 -13.65
C ASP A 24 -11.34 -5.63 -14.80
N GLN A 25 -10.03 -5.74 -14.50
CA GLN A 25 -8.98 -5.80 -15.52
C GLN A 25 -8.84 -7.21 -16.14
N ARG A 26 -9.34 -8.26 -15.46
CA ARG A 26 -9.31 -9.64 -15.93
C ARG A 26 -10.67 -10.10 -16.47
N ASP A 27 -11.75 -9.59 -15.89
CA ASP A 27 -13.11 -9.86 -16.32
C ASP A 27 -13.81 -8.55 -16.69
N SER A 28 -13.84 -8.25 -18.00
CA SER A 28 -14.49 -7.06 -18.54
C SER A 28 -16.01 -7.02 -18.30
N ASN A 29 -16.63 -8.16 -17.99
CA ASN A 29 -18.06 -8.27 -17.70
C ASN A 29 -18.36 -8.13 -16.20
N TRP A 30 -17.35 -8.14 -15.32
CA TRP A 30 -17.54 -8.03 -13.87
C TRP A 30 -18.37 -6.79 -13.49
N ARG A 31 -18.12 -5.68 -14.18
CA ARG A 31 -18.86 -4.41 -14.01
C ARG A 31 -20.36 -4.51 -14.29
N LEU A 32 -20.80 -5.50 -15.08
CA LEU A 32 -22.22 -5.71 -15.41
C LEU A 32 -22.97 -6.45 -14.31
N THR A 33 -22.25 -7.21 -13.48
CA THR A 33 -22.83 -8.06 -12.43
C THR A 33 -22.65 -7.50 -11.02
N SER A 34 -21.74 -6.53 -10.85
CA SER A 34 -21.41 -5.97 -9.55
C SER A 34 -22.41 -4.88 -9.14
N PRO A 35 -22.89 -4.86 -7.88
CA PRO A 35 -23.67 -3.74 -7.35
C PRO A 35 -22.82 -2.47 -7.15
N THR A 36 -21.50 -2.60 -7.12
CA THR A 36 -20.53 -1.50 -6.93
C THR A 36 -19.43 -1.56 -8.00
N PRO A 37 -19.77 -1.35 -9.28
CA PRO A 37 -18.82 -1.52 -10.40
C PRO A 37 -17.65 -0.54 -10.37
N TYR A 38 -17.79 0.57 -9.63
CA TYR A 38 -16.74 1.57 -9.39
C TYR A 38 -15.67 1.13 -8.38
N ASP A 39 -15.93 0.07 -7.60
CA ASP A 39 -15.08 -0.36 -6.49
C ASP A 39 -14.66 -1.83 -6.63
N SER A 40 -13.99 -2.15 -7.74
CA SER A 40 -13.50 -3.51 -8.00
C SER A 40 -12.56 -4.00 -6.89
N PRO A 41 -12.73 -5.26 -6.43
CA PRO A 41 -11.73 -5.91 -5.60
C PRO A 41 -10.45 -6.22 -6.40
N LEU A 42 -9.40 -6.61 -5.70
CA LEU A 42 -8.20 -7.19 -6.29
C LEU A 42 -8.48 -8.56 -6.94
N THR A 43 -7.57 -9.01 -7.79
CA THR A 43 -7.41 -10.43 -8.12
C THR A 43 -6.53 -11.11 -7.08
N TYR A 44 -6.50 -12.45 -7.05
CA TYR A 44 -5.51 -13.19 -6.26
C TYR A 44 -4.08 -12.75 -6.61
N HIS A 45 -3.80 -12.62 -7.91
CA HIS A 45 -2.53 -12.08 -8.41
C HIS A 45 -2.24 -10.66 -7.86
N GLY A 46 -3.23 -9.76 -7.87
CA GLY A 46 -3.08 -8.43 -7.29
C GLY A 46 -2.76 -8.42 -5.80
N ALA A 47 -3.27 -9.40 -5.04
CA ALA A 47 -2.95 -9.53 -3.62
C ALA A 47 -1.52 -10.05 -3.40
N ILE A 48 -1.04 -10.95 -4.24
CA ILE A 48 0.36 -11.40 -4.22
C ILE A 48 1.30 -10.24 -4.55
N GLN A 49 0.99 -9.43 -5.57
CA GLN A 49 1.77 -8.23 -5.89
C GLN A 49 1.93 -7.34 -4.64
N ALA A 50 0.84 -7.16 -3.88
CA ALA A 50 0.86 -6.38 -2.65
C ALA A 50 1.69 -7.03 -1.54
N LEU A 51 1.62 -8.35 -1.37
CA LEU A 51 2.43 -9.11 -0.42
C LEU A 51 3.94 -8.95 -0.72
N LEU A 52 4.36 -9.15 -1.97
CA LEU A 52 5.75 -8.96 -2.40
C LEU A 52 6.22 -7.51 -2.18
N THR A 53 5.31 -6.55 -2.39
CA THR A 53 5.62 -5.14 -2.11
C THR A 53 5.83 -4.90 -0.61
N GLY A 54 5.11 -5.59 0.27
CA GLY A 54 5.35 -5.55 1.71
C GLY A 54 6.71 -6.12 2.10
N GLN A 55 7.13 -7.22 1.48
CA GLN A 55 8.47 -7.78 1.66
C GLN A 55 9.55 -6.79 1.23
N ALA A 56 9.36 -6.14 0.08
CA ALA A 56 10.27 -5.10 -0.40
C ALA A 56 10.35 -3.93 0.59
N ILE A 57 9.22 -3.43 1.10
CA ILE A 57 9.23 -2.36 2.11
C ILE A 57 9.96 -2.81 3.38
N ALA A 58 9.74 -4.03 3.86
CA ALA A 58 10.41 -4.56 5.04
C ALA A 58 11.94 -4.61 4.87
N GLN A 59 12.44 -4.90 3.66
CA GLN A 59 13.86 -4.91 3.34
C GLN A 59 14.49 -3.52 3.22
N HIS A 60 13.73 -2.52 2.75
CA HIS A 60 14.24 -1.16 2.51
C HIS A 60 14.02 -0.19 3.69
N SER A 61 13.11 -0.52 4.60
CA SER A 61 12.75 0.29 5.76
C SER A 61 13.75 0.12 6.90
N GLN A 62 14.05 1.21 7.60
CA GLN A 62 14.80 1.18 8.87
C GLN A 62 13.91 1.46 10.10
N GLY A 63 12.60 1.63 9.90
CA GLY A 63 11.67 1.89 10.99
C GLY A 63 11.20 0.65 11.74
N THR A 64 10.79 0.87 13.00
CA THR A 64 10.29 -0.16 13.92
C THR A 64 8.79 -0.06 14.16
N ARG A 65 8.14 1.01 13.66
CA ARG A 65 6.68 1.17 13.67
C ARG A 65 6.17 1.51 12.28
N PHE A 66 5.11 0.85 11.85
CA PHE A 66 4.50 1.09 10.54
C PHE A 66 3.10 1.69 10.68
N VAL A 67 2.82 2.71 9.88
CA VAL A 67 1.49 3.30 9.74
C VAL A 67 1.11 3.31 8.27
N ILE A 68 0.05 2.59 7.93
CA ILE A 68 -0.50 2.55 6.57
C ILE A 68 -1.66 3.55 6.50
N HIS A 69 -1.55 4.48 5.57
CA HIS A 69 -2.62 5.40 5.15
C HIS A 69 -3.12 4.94 3.78
N THR A 70 -4.40 4.53 3.69
CA THR A 70 -4.97 3.97 2.47
C THR A 70 -6.13 4.80 1.94
N SER A 71 -6.24 4.85 0.62
CA SER A 71 -7.49 5.20 -0.07
C SER A 71 -8.66 4.32 0.39
N PRO A 72 -9.89 4.86 0.44
CA PRO A 72 -11.08 4.12 0.88
C PRO A 72 -11.64 3.13 -0.16
N PHE A 73 -11.10 3.09 -1.39
CA PHE A 73 -11.49 2.10 -2.40
C PHE A 73 -11.04 0.69 -1.97
N LEU A 74 -11.90 -0.31 -2.18
CA LEU A 74 -11.71 -1.72 -1.79
C LEU A 74 -10.37 -2.28 -2.25
N ARG A 75 -9.96 -2.02 -3.50
CA ARG A 75 -8.65 -2.44 -4.03
C ARG A 75 -7.46 -1.94 -3.20
N CYS A 76 -7.53 -0.71 -2.69
CA CYS A 76 -6.46 -0.12 -1.88
C CYS A 76 -6.46 -0.71 -0.47
N ILE A 77 -7.64 -0.98 0.08
CA ILE A 77 -7.80 -1.69 1.36
C ILE A 77 -7.19 -3.09 1.27
N GLN A 78 -7.60 -3.88 0.27
CA GLN A 78 -7.09 -5.24 0.08
C GLN A 78 -5.58 -5.25 -0.20
N THR A 79 -5.07 -4.26 -0.95
CA THR A 79 -3.62 -4.07 -1.13
C THR A 79 -2.95 -3.84 0.22
N SER A 80 -3.49 -2.95 1.04
CA SER A 80 -2.95 -2.63 2.37
C SER A 80 -2.95 -3.83 3.30
N LEU A 81 -4.00 -4.65 3.28
CA LEU A 81 -4.10 -5.86 4.10
C LEU A 81 -3.08 -6.93 3.67
N ALA A 82 -2.91 -7.16 2.37
CA ALA A 82 -1.94 -8.13 1.84
C ALA A 82 -0.50 -7.67 2.09
N LEU A 83 -0.22 -6.40 1.86
CA LEU A 83 1.08 -5.80 2.15
C LEU A 83 1.44 -5.91 3.64
N ALA A 84 0.49 -5.64 4.53
CA ALA A 84 0.70 -5.70 5.97
C ALA A 84 1.11 -7.10 6.48
N ALA A 85 0.74 -8.17 5.77
CA ALA A 85 1.10 -9.53 6.15
C ALA A 85 2.61 -9.82 6.03
N ALA A 86 3.35 -9.02 5.26
CA ALA A 86 4.80 -9.15 5.09
C ALA A 86 5.61 -8.13 5.92
N LEU A 87 4.95 -7.23 6.66
CA LEU A 87 5.65 -6.26 7.50
C LEU A 87 6.12 -6.90 8.82
N PRO A 88 7.28 -6.50 9.36
CA PRO A 88 7.88 -7.14 10.53
C PRO A 88 7.11 -6.87 11.84
N THR A 89 6.29 -5.83 11.87
CA THR A 89 5.43 -5.50 13.00
C THR A 89 4.03 -5.16 12.50
N ARG A 90 3.03 -5.37 13.35
CA ARG A 90 1.63 -5.09 13.05
C ARG A 90 1.42 -3.59 12.79
N PRO A 91 1.14 -3.13 11.55
CA PRO A 91 0.93 -1.72 11.27
C PRO A 91 -0.40 -1.20 11.82
N VAL A 92 -0.43 0.10 12.10
CA VAL A 92 -1.69 0.85 12.27
C VAL A 92 -2.25 1.17 10.88
N LEU A 93 -3.51 0.84 10.62
CA LEU A 93 -4.19 1.14 9.36
C LEU A 93 -5.17 2.30 9.54
N ARG A 94 -5.00 3.33 8.70
CA ARG A 94 -5.81 4.54 8.63
C ARG A 94 -6.34 4.73 7.22
N ILE A 95 -7.55 5.25 7.12
CA ILE A 95 -8.20 5.51 5.84
C ILE A 95 -8.24 7.02 5.66
N ASP A 96 -7.76 7.53 4.53
CA ASP A 96 -7.72 8.96 4.25
C ASP A 96 -8.38 9.29 2.92
N ALA A 97 -9.33 10.23 2.97
CA ALA A 97 -10.15 10.64 1.84
C ALA A 97 -9.31 11.23 0.70
N PHE A 98 -8.29 12.03 1.02
CA PHE A 98 -7.45 12.69 0.03
C PHE A 98 -6.65 11.72 -0.85
N LEU A 99 -6.47 10.46 -0.43
CA LEU A 99 -5.81 9.42 -1.23
C LEU A 99 -6.75 8.76 -2.25
N GLY A 100 -8.05 9.09 -2.21
CA GLY A 100 -9.05 8.58 -3.14
C GLY A 100 -8.73 8.87 -4.60
N GLU A 101 -9.36 8.09 -5.49
CA GLU A 101 -9.15 8.12 -6.95
C GLU A 101 -9.39 9.52 -7.53
N TRP A 102 -8.80 9.77 -8.70
CA TRP A 102 -9.14 10.92 -9.51
C TRP A 102 -10.56 10.78 -10.06
N MET A 103 -11.44 11.69 -9.67
CA MET A 103 -12.87 11.60 -9.93
C MET A 103 -13.27 12.23 -11.28
N THR A 104 -12.50 11.95 -12.34
CA THR A 104 -12.81 12.40 -13.70
C THR A 104 -14.04 11.68 -14.27
N PRO A 105 -14.95 12.38 -14.97
CA PRO A 105 -16.12 11.77 -15.61
C PRO A 105 -15.77 10.62 -16.56
N ASP A 106 -14.61 10.67 -17.23
CA ASP A 106 -14.19 9.68 -18.21
C ASP A 106 -14.05 8.27 -17.63
N TYR A 107 -13.71 8.15 -16.33
CA TYR A 107 -13.59 6.87 -15.64
C TYR A 107 -14.94 6.18 -15.41
N TYR A 108 -16.03 6.97 -15.41
CA TYR A 108 -17.36 6.51 -15.02
C TYR A 108 -18.37 6.66 -16.17
N LYS A 109 -17.92 6.80 -17.41
CA LYS A 109 -18.82 6.95 -18.57
C LYS A 109 -19.76 5.76 -18.79
N ASP A 110 -19.31 4.54 -18.43
CA ASP A 110 -20.02 3.28 -18.70
C ASP A 110 -20.59 2.64 -17.42
N ILE A 111 -20.38 3.24 -16.24
CA ILE A 111 -20.76 2.68 -14.95
C ILE A 111 -21.29 3.78 -14.02
N GLN A 112 -22.06 3.41 -13.01
CA GLN A 112 -22.44 4.38 -11.98
C GLN A 112 -21.18 4.90 -11.27
N PRO A 113 -21.03 6.22 -11.07
CA PRO A 113 -19.93 6.75 -10.26
C PRO A 113 -20.05 6.30 -8.80
N PRO A 114 -18.95 6.29 -8.05
CA PRO A 114 -18.99 6.00 -6.61
C PRO A 114 -19.85 7.02 -5.86
N PRO A 115 -20.35 6.64 -4.66
CA PRO A 115 -21.02 7.57 -3.77
C PRO A 115 -20.03 8.62 -3.22
N ALA A 116 -20.54 9.54 -2.40
CA ALA A 116 -19.70 10.54 -1.75
C ALA A 116 -18.57 9.88 -0.95
N MET A 117 -17.41 10.55 -0.88
CA MET A 117 -16.22 9.98 -0.24
C MET A 117 -16.46 9.57 1.23
N SER A 118 -17.32 10.30 1.95
CA SER A 118 -17.71 9.95 3.32
C SER A 118 -18.40 8.59 3.42
N GLU A 119 -19.23 8.24 2.44
CA GLU A 119 -19.91 6.94 2.38
C GLU A 119 -18.92 5.82 2.01
N LEU A 120 -18.00 6.07 1.07
CA LEU A 120 -16.91 5.13 0.76
C LEU A 120 -16.05 4.84 1.99
N VAL A 121 -15.67 5.87 2.75
CA VAL A 121 -14.90 5.71 4.01
C VAL A 121 -15.69 4.87 5.03
N GLN A 122 -16.99 5.10 5.16
CA GLN A 122 -17.83 4.32 6.07
C GLN A 122 -17.91 2.85 5.65
N SER A 123 -18.14 2.58 4.37
CA SER A 123 -18.17 1.24 3.78
C SER A 123 -16.83 0.51 3.96
N ALA A 124 -15.72 1.22 3.74
CA ALA A 124 -14.36 0.73 3.95
C ALA A 124 -14.13 0.25 5.39
N ARG A 125 -14.49 1.07 6.38
CA ARG A 125 -14.39 0.73 7.81
C ARG A 125 -15.22 -0.51 8.15
N GLN A 126 -16.47 -0.56 7.67
CA GLN A 126 -17.37 -1.70 7.90
C GLN A 126 -16.81 -2.98 7.28
N THR A 127 -16.23 -2.89 6.07
CA THR A 127 -15.61 -4.01 5.37
C THR A 127 -14.49 -4.60 6.22
N ILE A 128 -13.52 -3.78 6.64
CA ILE A 128 -12.37 -4.23 7.45
C ILE A 128 -12.86 -4.83 8.78
N GLN A 129 -13.78 -4.16 9.48
CA GLN A 129 -14.36 -4.69 10.73
C GLN A 129 -15.05 -6.04 10.53
N SER A 130 -15.79 -6.21 9.43
CA SER A 130 -16.45 -7.48 9.12
C SER A 130 -15.43 -8.60 8.86
N LEU A 131 -14.33 -8.30 8.16
CA LEU A 131 -13.25 -9.24 7.88
C LEU A 131 -12.53 -9.66 9.16
N VAL A 132 -12.18 -8.71 10.03
CA VAL A 132 -11.57 -8.98 11.35
C VAL A 132 -12.50 -9.85 12.20
N ARG A 133 -13.79 -9.53 12.24
CA ARG A 133 -14.78 -10.30 13.01
C ARG A 133 -14.92 -11.72 12.49
N LYS A 134 -15.06 -11.91 11.16
CA LYS A 134 -15.15 -13.23 10.53
C LYS A 134 -13.91 -14.07 10.83
N ARG A 135 -12.72 -13.47 10.74
CA ARG A 135 -11.46 -14.15 11.06
C ARG A 135 -11.38 -14.59 12.52
N LYS A 136 -11.75 -13.72 13.45
CA LYS A 136 -11.80 -14.05 14.88
C LYS A 136 -12.71 -15.26 15.16
N LEU A 137 -13.92 -15.27 14.58
CA LEU A 137 -14.86 -16.37 14.73
C LEU A 137 -14.32 -17.69 14.12
N ALA A 138 -13.63 -17.61 12.99
CA ALA A 138 -13.02 -18.80 12.36
C ALA A 138 -11.91 -19.42 13.23
N VAL A 139 -11.06 -18.56 13.85
CA VAL A 139 -10.02 -19.00 14.79
C VAL A 139 -10.64 -19.62 16.05
N GLU A 140 -11.68 -19.00 16.61
CA GLU A 140 -12.39 -19.51 17.80
C GLU A 140 -13.09 -20.85 17.55
N ALA A 141 -13.52 -21.11 16.30
CA ALA A 141 -14.18 -22.35 15.92
C ALA A 141 -13.23 -23.55 15.75
N ASN A 142 -11.92 -23.40 15.98
CA ASN A 142 -10.89 -24.39 15.60
C ASN A 142 -11.07 -24.89 14.16
N ALA A 143 -11.55 -24.01 13.28
CA ALA A 143 -11.57 -24.34 11.87
C ALA A 143 -10.12 -24.36 11.40
N GLU A 144 -9.55 -25.56 11.20
CA GLU A 144 -8.35 -25.74 10.39
C GLU A 144 -8.50 -24.87 9.12
N PRO A 145 -7.44 -24.17 8.67
CA PRO A 145 -7.47 -23.53 7.37
C PRO A 145 -7.77 -24.63 6.36
N GLN A 146 -9.02 -24.72 5.91
CA GLN A 146 -9.44 -25.88 5.13
C GLN A 146 -8.57 -25.97 3.89
N ASN A 147 -8.17 -27.19 3.50
CA ASN A 147 -7.60 -27.41 2.18
C ASN A 147 -8.72 -27.13 1.16
N PHE A 148 -8.74 -25.91 0.62
CA PHE A 148 -9.85 -25.39 -0.17
C PHE A 148 -9.85 -25.97 -1.59
N SER A 149 -10.98 -26.57 -1.96
CA SER A 149 -11.24 -27.15 -3.27
C SER A 149 -11.34 -26.09 -4.36
N SER A 150 -10.37 -26.12 -5.28
CA SER A 150 -10.28 -25.38 -6.54
C SER A 150 -11.59 -25.39 -7.35
N SER A 151 -12.26 -24.24 -7.48
CA SER A 151 -12.92 -23.82 -8.75
C SER A 151 -13.49 -22.40 -8.71
N VAL A 152 -13.64 -21.76 -7.56
CA VAL A 152 -14.08 -20.36 -7.43
C VAL A 152 -13.31 -19.68 -6.31
N LEU A 153 -12.48 -18.68 -6.64
CA LEU A 153 -11.79 -17.85 -5.64
C LEU A 153 -12.83 -17.08 -4.80
N GLN A 154 -13.03 -17.49 -3.55
CA GLN A 154 -13.85 -16.79 -2.57
C GLN A 154 -13.01 -15.71 -1.87
N ASP A 155 -13.65 -14.71 -1.24
CA ASP A 155 -12.94 -13.69 -0.46
C ASP A 155 -12.06 -14.27 0.67
N SER A 156 -12.30 -15.53 1.06
CA SER A 156 -11.50 -16.31 2.01
C SER A 156 -10.16 -16.82 1.47
N ASP A 157 -9.95 -16.80 0.15
CA ASP A 157 -8.76 -17.35 -0.51
C ASP A 157 -7.66 -16.29 -0.73
N PHE A 158 -7.90 -15.06 -0.31
CA PHE A 158 -6.93 -13.97 -0.43
C PHE A 158 -5.77 -14.13 0.57
N PRO A 159 -4.51 -13.86 0.16
CA PRO A 159 -3.32 -14.00 0.99
C PRO A 159 -3.17 -12.83 1.99
N TYR A 160 -4.23 -12.45 2.69
CA TYR A 160 -4.17 -11.46 3.76
C TYR A 160 -4.96 -11.91 5.00
N ASP A 161 -4.35 -11.76 6.17
CA ASP A 161 -5.04 -11.89 7.45
C ASP A 161 -5.42 -10.49 7.95
N PRO A 162 -6.71 -10.13 8.05
CA PRO A 162 -7.13 -8.81 8.52
C PRO A 162 -6.71 -8.54 9.97
N SER A 163 -6.31 -9.56 10.75
CA SER A 163 -5.72 -9.37 12.08
C SER A 163 -4.28 -8.82 12.05
N ASN A 164 -3.59 -8.89 10.91
CA ASN A 164 -2.25 -8.32 10.72
C ASN A 164 -2.23 -6.79 10.72
N VAL A 165 -3.38 -6.12 10.82
CA VAL A 165 -3.45 -4.66 10.96
C VAL A 165 -4.18 -4.27 12.24
N GLN A 166 -3.84 -3.10 12.79
CA GLN A 166 -4.62 -2.42 13.81
C GLN A 166 -5.41 -1.28 13.16
N LEU A 167 -6.71 -1.48 12.89
CA LEU A 167 -7.56 -0.43 12.34
C LEU A 167 -7.75 0.71 13.37
N ASP A 168 -7.34 1.92 13.01
CA ASP A 168 -7.57 3.13 13.80
C ASP A 168 -8.98 3.67 13.49
N ILE A 169 -9.98 3.16 14.20
CA ILE A 169 -11.39 3.49 13.96
C ILE A 169 -11.70 4.96 14.27
N ALA A 170 -10.98 5.54 15.24
CA ALA A 170 -11.17 6.92 15.68
C ALA A 170 -10.49 7.95 14.76
N TRP A 171 -9.68 7.49 13.80
CA TRP A 171 -8.99 8.35 12.85
C TRP A 171 -9.97 9.20 12.03
N ASP A 172 -9.77 10.51 11.98
CA ASP A 172 -10.54 11.38 11.10
C ASP A 172 -10.00 11.31 9.65
N SER A 173 -10.73 10.60 8.79
CA SER A 173 -10.38 10.40 7.38
C SER A 173 -10.37 11.66 6.54
N GLN A 174 -10.88 12.80 7.03
CA GLN A 174 -10.85 14.08 6.32
C GLN A 174 -9.84 15.07 6.90
N GLN A 175 -9.12 14.70 7.96
CA GLN A 175 -8.19 15.59 8.67
C GLN A 175 -7.17 16.26 7.73
N PHE A 176 -6.71 15.54 6.69
CA PHE A 176 -5.73 16.05 5.74
C PHE A 176 -6.33 16.60 4.45
N GLY A 177 -7.64 16.47 4.25
CA GLY A 177 -8.33 17.01 3.09
C GLY A 177 -9.50 16.16 2.64
N PRO A 178 -10.36 16.70 1.76
CA PRO A 178 -11.46 15.96 1.18
C PRO A 178 -10.94 14.90 0.21
N GLY A 179 -11.81 13.98 -0.20
CA GLY A 179 -11.57 13.14 -1.37
C GLY A 179 -11.92 13.86 -2.67
N GLY A 180 -11.70 13.19 -3.80
CA GLY A 180 -12.13 13.70 -5.09
C GLY A 180 -13.65 13.76 -5.18
N GLU A 181 -14.14 14.70 -5.96
CA GLU A 181 -15.56 14.86 -6.31
C GLU A 181 -15.74 14.64 -7.82
N LEU A 182 -16.88 14.07 -8.23
CA LEU A 182 -17.13 13.79 -9.64
C LEU A 182 -17.06 15.09 -10.47
N GLY A 183 -16.18 15.12 -11.47
CA GLY A 183 -15.89 16.31 -12.27
C GLY A 183 -14.57 17.00 -11.91
N GLU A 184 -13.86 16.53 -10.88
CA GLU A 184 -12.54 17.03 -10.50
C GLU A 184 -11.57 16.98 -11.70
N ASP A 185 -10.96 18.13 -12.02
CA ASP A 185 -9.98 18.21 -13.09
C ASP A 185 -8.58 17.75 -12.63
N TRP A 186 -7.66 17.62 -13.59
CA TRP A 186 -6.31 17.12 -13.30
C TRP A 186 -5.52 18.03 -12.34
N PRO A 187 -5.44 19.36 -12.55
CA PRO A 187 -4.86 20.28 -11.58
C PRO A 187 -5.47 20.20 -10.18
N GLU A 188 -6.80 20.17 -10.06
CA GLU A 188 -7.53 20.10 -8.79
C GLU A 188 -7.18 18.83 -8.01
N MET A 189 -7.16 17.68 -8.71
CA MET A 189 -6.73 16.40 -8.13
C MET A 189 -5.29 16.46 -7.63
N HIS A 190 -4.37 17.00 -8.44
CA HIS A 190 -2.97 17.20 -8.01
C HIS A 190 -2.90 18.04 -6.74
N ASP A 191 -3.64 19.14 -6.72
CA ASP A 191 -3.68 20.07 -5.61
C ASP A 191 -4.24 19.44 -4.32
N ARG A 192 -5.32 18.67 -4.43
CA ARG A 192 -5.90 17.89 -3.33
C ARG A 192 -4.87 16.94 -2.74
N VAL A 193 -4.27 16.09 -3.58
CA VAL A 193 -3.33 15.05 -3.13
C VAL A 193 -2.06 15.68 -2.55
N ARG A 194 -1.51 16.72 -3.18
CA ARG A 194 -0.33 17.45 -2.71
C ARG A 194 -0.56 18.09 -1.35
N ARG A 195 -1.69 18.80 -1.17
CA ARG A 195 -2.03 19.44 0.11
C ARG A 195 -2.24 18.39 1.21
N GLY A 196 -2.92 17.29 0.89
CA GLY A 196 -3.12 16.19 1.83
C GLY A 196 -1.81 15.54 2.27
N LEU A 197 -0.92 15.23 1.32
CA LEU A 197 0.40 14.69 1.62
C LEU A 197 1.21 15.66 2.49
N HIS A 198 1.25 16.95 2.13
CA HIS A 198 1.93 17.97 2.94
C HIS A 198 1.45 18.00 4.39
N ARG A 199 0.13 18.08 4.61
CA ARG A 199 -0.47 18.11 5.96
C ARG A 199 -0.22 16.82 6.73
N LEU A 200 -0.25 15.68 6.05
CA LEU A 200 0.04 14.38 6.66
C LEU A 200 1.49 14.33 7.16
N ILE A 201 2.45 14.71 6.31
CA ILE A 201 3.87 14.71 6.68
C ILE A 201 4.11 15.69 7.84
N ASP A 202 3.58 16.92 7.77
CA ASP A 202 3.68 17.92 8.85
C ASP A 202 3.06 17.45 10.18
N ASN A 203 2.09 16.53 10.14
CA ASN A 203 1.51 15.91 11.33
C ASN A 203 2.47 14.89 11.99
N PHE A 204 3.30 14.20 11.21
CA PHE A 204 4.34 13.30 11.74
C PHE A 204 5.62 14.05 12.14
N ASP A 205 5.85 15.26 11.64
CA ASP A 205 6.99 16.10 12.05
C ASP A 205 6.76 16.93 13.30
N GLN A 206 5.61 16.78 13.96
CA GLN A 206 5.39 17.40 15.25
C GLN A 206 6.44 16.88 16.24
N PRO A 207 7.06 17.73 17.06
CA PRO A 207 8.09 17.31 18.01
C PRO A 207 7.51 16.27 18.97
N THR A 208 7.85 15.00 18.74
CA THR A 208 7.51 13.90 19.63
C THR A 208 8.53 13.83 20.76
N SER A 209 8.14 13.22 21.88
CA SER A 209 9.10 12.87 22.93
C SER A 209 10.25 12.04 22.33
N SER A 210 11.45 12.19 22.88
CA SER A 210 12.71 11.57 22.41
C SER A 210 12.76 10.04 22.51
N ASN A 211 11.63 9.37 22.71
CA ASN A 211 11.53 7.93 22.96
C ASN A 211 10.42 7.27 22.11
N GLN A 212 10.03 7.87 20.99
CA GLN A 212 9.09 7.24 20.06
C GLN A 212 9.82 6.33 19.06
N PRO A 213 9.22 5.20 18.68
CA PRO A 213 9.79 4.33 17.66
C PRO A 213 9.86 5.06 16.32
N ARG A 214 10.93 4.79 15.57
CA ARG A 214 11.12 5.29 14.21
C ARG A 214 9.97 4.80 13.35
N THR A 215 9.09 5.73 12.97
CA THR A 215 7.86 5.43 12.26
C THR A 215 8.08 5.50 10.75
N VAL A 216 7.62 4.48 10.03
CA VAL A 216 7.53 4.43 8.56
C VAL A 216 6.08 4.62 8.16
N VAL A 217 5.84 5.58 7.29
CA VAL A 217 4.52 5.83 6.71
C VAL A 217 4.43 5.15 5.34
N ILE A 218 3.34 4.43 5.09
CA ILE A 218 3.07 3.77 3.81
C ILE A 218 1.74 4.31 3.27
N LEU A 219 1.74 4.85 2.06
CA LEU A 219 0.55 5.45 1.43
C LEU A 219 0.08 4.58 0.26
N VAL A 220 -1.13 4.04 0.33
CA VAL A 220 -1.71 3.22 -0.74
C VAL A 220 -2.78 4.02 -1.48
N SER A 221 -2.58 4.24 -2.78
CA SER A 221 -3.46 5.06 -3.62
C SER A 221 -3.56 4.48 -5.05
N HIS A 222 -3.78 5.36 -6.03
CA HIS A 222 -4.06 5.06 -7.44
C HIS A 222 -2.97 5.65 -8.33
N ALA A 223 -2.95 5.28 -9.62
CA ALA A 223 -1.93 5.76 -10.54
C ALA A 223 -1.84 7.30 -10.62
N ALA A 224 -3.00 7.98 -10.68
CA ALA A 224 -3.08 9.43 -10.74
C ALA A 224 -2.61 10.09 -9.42
N GLY A 225 -3.06 9.55 -8.28
CA GLY A 225 -2.62 10.00 -6.96
C GLY A 225 -1.11 9.81 -6.74
N CYS A 226 -0.54 8.69 -7.18
CA CYS A 226 0.90 8.44 -7.13
C CYS A 226 1.69 9.46 -7.98
N ASN A 227 1.20 9.83 -9.16
CA ASN A 227 1.80 10.90 -9.96
C ASN A 227 1.76 12.26 -9.24
N ALA A 228 0.64 12.60 -8.62
CA ALA A 228 0.53 13.82 -7.82
C ALA A 228 1.53 13.82 -6.64
N MET A 229 1.71 12.69 -5.94
CA MET A 229 2.70 12.52 -4.87
C MET A 229 4.14 12.61 -5.38
N LEU A 230 4.47 11.98 -6.52
CA LEU A 230 5.78 12.13 -7.18
C LEU A 230 6.06 13.60 -7.51
N GLY A 231 5.07 14.31 -8.06
CA GLY A 231 5.20 15.74 -8.31
C GLY A 231 5.37 16.55 -7.02
N ALA A 232 4.73 16.14 -5.92
CA ALA A 232 4.84 16.80 -4.62
C ALA A 232 6.27 16.73 -4.08
N VAL A 233 6.84 15.52 -4.08
CA VAL A 233 8.18 15.25 -3.56
C VAL A 233 9.28 15.76 -4.51
N THR A 234 9.07 15.74 -5.82
CA THR A 234 10.10 16.24 -6.75
C THR A 234 10.05 17.76 -6.97
N GLY A 235 8.92 18.41 -6.66
CA GLY A 235 8.73 19.84 -6.89
C GLY A 235 8.57 20.22 -8.36
N ARG A 236 8.39 19.24 -9.25
CA ARG A 236 8.18 19.41 -10.69
C ARG A 236 6.97 18.58 -11.16
N PRO A 237 6.33 18.93 -12.29
CA PRO A 237 5.35 18.06 -12.91
C PRO A 237 5.99 16.70 -13.24
N VAL A 238 5.30 15.63 -12.87
CA VAL A 238 5.69 14.25 -13.20
C VAL A 238 4.50 13.60 -13.88
N LEU A 239 4.76 13.00 -15.04
CA LEU A 239 3.84 12.10 -15.71
C LEU A 239 4.61 10.82 -15.98
N LYS A 240 4.50 9.89 -15.04
CA LYS A 240 5.12 8.57 -15.10
C LYS A 240 4.03 7.52 -15.13
N ASP A 241 4.24 6.48 -15.92
CA ASP A 241 3.43 5.27 -15.85
C ASP A 241 3.70 4.59 -14.50
N VAL A 242 2.70 4.63 -13.62
CA VAL A 242 2.76 4.01 -12.29
C VAL A 242 2.10 2.64 -12.40
N GLU A 243 2.93 1.60 -12.50
CA GLU A 243 2.48 0.21 -12.58
C GLU A 243 1.80 -0.24 -11.28
N LEU A 244 1.01 -1.32 -11.38
CA LEU A 244 0.33 -1.92 -10.22
C LEU A 244 1.36 -2.35 -9.18
N CYS A 245 1.13 -2.03 -7.91
CA CYS A 245 2.07 -2.30 -6.81
C CYS A 245 3.50 -1.77 -7.00
N SER A 246 3.72 -0.84 -7.94
CA SER A 246 5.01 -0.16 -8.05
C SER A 246 5.26 0.74 -6.83
N LEU A 247 6.48 0.70 -6.33
CA LEU A 247 6.90 1.30 -5.07
C LEU A 247 7.68 2.58 -5.32
N SER A 248 7.33 3.63 -4.58
CA SER A 248 8.15 4.84 -4.48
C SER A 248 8.57 5.03 -3.03
N HIS A 249 9.82 5.44 -2.82
CA HIS A 249 10.43 5.60 -1.49
C HIS A 249 11.03 6.99 -1.37
N ALA A 250 10.53 7.75 -0.40
CA ALA A 250 10.99 9.09 -0.08
C ALA A 250 11.69 9.09 1.27
N VAL A 251 12.91 9.64 1.32
CA VAL A 251 13.72 9.73 2.54
C VAL A 251 14.06 11.19 2.82
N ALA A 252 13.99 11.56 4.10
CA ALA A 252 14.32 12.91 4.57
C ALA A 252 15.81 13.21 4.29
N ARG A 253 16.08 14.41 3.77
CA ARG A 253 17.43 14.83 3.33
C ARG A 253 18.42 15.01 4.49
N ASP A 254 17.94 15.14 5.71
CA ASP A 254 18.73 15.24 6.94
C ASP A 254 18.89 13.89 7.64
N CYS A 255 18.43 12.78 7.04
CA CYS A 255 18.64 11.44 7.57
C CYS A 255 20.10 10.99 7.34
N PRO A 256 20.83 10.47 8.36
CA PRO A 256 22.25 10.12 8.27
C PRO A 256 22.62 9.19 7.10
N HIS A 257 21.71 8.30 6.71
CA HIS A 257 21.92 7.36 5.59
C HIS A 257 21.91 8.05 4.20
N THR A 258 21.49 9.31 4.11
CA THR A 258 21.51 10.08 2.85
C THR A 258 22.83 10.79 2.57
N HIS A 259 23.79 10.75 3.51
CA HIS A 259 25.09 11.45 3.36
C HIS A 259 25.95 10.93 2.19
N VAL A 260 25.64 9.76 1.62
CA VAL A 260 26.30 9.24 0.40
C VAL A 260 25.72 9.87 -0.89
N LEU A 261 24.53 10.48 -0.85
CA LEU A 261 23.80 10.97 -2.04
C LEU A 261 23.76 12.50 -2.18
N SER A 262 24.30 13.28 -1.24
CA SER A 262 24.11 14.73 -1.25
C SER A 262 25.32 15.54 -0.79
N ALA A 263 26.33 15.66 -1.65
CA ALA A 263 27.27 16.78 -1.60
C ALA A 263 26.66 18.09 -2.15
N ALA A 264 25.55 18.04 -2.88
CA ALA A 264 24.97 19.18 -3.60
C ALA A 264 23.84 19.92 -2.87
N ALA A 265 23.17 19.33 -1.87
CA ALA A 265 22.00 19.96 -1.22
C ALA A 265 22.32 20.78 0.05
N ALA A 266 23.57 20.76 0.53
CA ALA A 266 23.96 21.37 1.79
C ALA A 266 23.97 22.92 1.78
N SER A 267 23.84 23.57 0.62
CA SER A 267 24.03 25.03 0.47
C SER A 267 22.75 25.87 0.53
N LEU A 268 21.54 25.30 0.65
CA LEU A 268 20.29 26.07 0.51
C LEU A 268 19.37 26.06 1.75
N SER A 269 19.76 25.41 2.85
CA SER A 269 18.85 25.08 3.96
C SER A 269 19.07 25.89 5.23
N GLU A 270 19.26 27.22 5.14
CA GLU A 270 19.53 28.03 6.34
C GLU A 270 18.57 29.22 6.58
N THR A 271 17.39 29.27 5.94
CA THR A 271 16.48 30.42 6.20
C THR A 271 14.98 30.18 6.10
N LEU A 272 14.51 28.94 5.96
CA LEU A 272 13.07 28.62 5.97
C LEU A 272 12.74 27.67 7.12
N SER A 273 11.72 28.01 7.90
CA SER A 273 11.14 27.09 8.90
C SER A 273 10.82 25.75 8.22
N LYS A 274 11.27 24.62 8.79
CA LYS A 274 11.04 23.25 8.26
C LYS A 274 9.57 23.01 7.87
N ARG A 275 8.61 23.68 8.53
CA ARG A 275 7.17 23.62 8.24
C ARG A 275 6.71 24.37 6.99
N SER A 276 7.43 25.39 6.55
CA SER A 276 7.09 26.15 5.34
C SER A 276 7.86 25.64 4.10
N ALA A 277 8.80 24.72 4.30
CA ALA A 277 9.59 24.15 3.22
C ALA A 277 8.74 23.20 2.36
N ARG A 278 8.95 23.25 1.04
CA ARG A 278 8.31 22.33 0.10
C ARG A 278 8.80 20.90 0.38
N LEU A 279 7.97 19.88 0.12
CA LEU A 279 8.41 18.48 0.28
C LEU A 279 9.70 18.19 -0.52
N SER A 280 9.87 18.81 -1.67
CA SER A 280 11.08 18.68 -2.49
C SER A 280 12.37 19.22 -1.88
N GLN A 281 12.24 20.14 -0.91
CA GLN A 281 13.36 20.65 -0.12
C GLN A 281 13.64 19.78 1.11
N ARG A 282 12.70 18.92 1.49
CA ARG A 282 12.77 18.12 2.72
C ARG A 282 13.10 16.64 2.45
N TYR A 283 12.62 16.11 1.34
CA TYR A 283 12.76 14.71 0.96
C TYR A 283 13.47 14.55 -0.39
N ILE A 284 14.05 13.38 -0.59
CA ILE A 284 14.57 12.89 -1.87
C ILE A 284 13.93 11.53 -2.17
N LEU A 285 13.65 11.25 -3.45
CA LEU A 285 13.17 9.94 -3.88
C LEU A 285 14.36 9.00 -4.13
N LEU A 286 14.39 7.86 -3.45
CA LEU A 286 15.34 6.78 -3.70
C LEU A 286 14.79 5.80 -4.75
N MET A 287 13.47 5.55 -4.70
CA MET A 287 12.75 4.74 -5.68
C MET A 287 11.60 5.56 -6.25
N THR A 288 11.35 5.42 -7.54
CA THR A 288 10.28 6.16 -8.25
C THR A 288 9.48 5.19 -9.09
N ALA A 289 8.28 4.81 -8.64
CA ALA A 289 7.41 3.82 -9.28
C ALA A 289 8.21 2.60 -9.80
N ASP A 290 8.95 1.98 -8.89
CA ASP A 290 9.79 0.82 -9.15
C ASP A 290 9.00 -0.48 -8.99
N SER A 291 9.20 -1.44 -9.88
CA SER A 291 8.51 -2.73 -9.88
C SER A 291 9.48 -3.91 -9.86
N ALA A 292 10.77 -3.69 -9.53
CA ALA A 292 11.79 -4.74 -9.57
C ALA A 292 11.51 -5.89 -8.59
N HIS A 293 10.80 -5.61 -7.49
CA HIS A 293 10.36 -6.60 -6.51
C HIS A 293 9.23 -7.52 -6.99
N LEU A 294 8.63 -7.22 -8.15
CA LEU A 294 7.53 -7.99 -8.73
C LEU A 294 8.03 -9.00 -9.77
N ASN A 295 9.24 -9.56 -9.62
CA ASN A 295 9.84 -10.46 -10.60
C ASN A 295 8.82 -11.50 -11.11
N GLN A 296 8.64 -11.52 -12.43
CA GLN A 296 7.65 -12.34 -13.13
C GLN A 296 7.80 -13.84 -12.79
N GLU A 297 9.02 -14.32 -12.54
CA GLU A 297 9.24 -15.72 -12.12
C GLU A 297 8.58 -16.05 -10.77
N GLN A 298 8.60 -15.13 -9.80
CA GLN A 298 7.92 -15.33 -8.51
C GLN A 298 6.40 -15.27 -8.64
N LEU A 299 5.90 -14.49 -9.61
CA LEU A 299 4.47 -14.38 -9.91
C LEU A 299 3.95 -15.58 -10.74
N ASP A 300 4.77 -16.12 -11.63
CA ASP A 300 4.44 -17.25 -12.53
C ASP A 300 4.49 -18.61 -11.82
N LEU A 301 5.22 -18.72 -10.70
CA LEU A 301 5.26 -19.93 -9.86
C LEU A 301 3.97 -20.15 -9.05
N LEU A 302 3.08 -19.17 -9.04
CA LEU A 302 1.78 -19.29 -8.38
C LEU A 302 0.78 -19.93 -9.33
N PRO A 303 -0.14 -20.77 -8.85
CA PRO A 303 -1.06 -21.48 -9.72
C PRO A 303 -1.83 -20.48 -10.57
N ALA A 304 -1.48 -20.42 -11.86
CA ALA A 304 -2.18 -19.63 -12.83
C ALA A 304 -3.64 -20.07 -12.77
N GLY A 305 -4.52 -19.17 -12.34
CA GLY A 305 -5.95 -19.36 -12.51
C GLY A 305 -6.17 -19.64 -13.99
N LYS A 306 -6.44 -20.90 -14.34
CA LYS A 306 -6.66 -21.31 -15.72
C LYS A 306 -7.73 -20.38 -16.29
N SER A 307 -7.35 -19.61 -17.30
CA SER A 307 -8.30 -18.84 -18.08
C SER A 307 -9.35 -19.81 -18.65
N PRO A 308 -10.66 -19.58 -18.47
CA PRO A 308 -11.67 -20.48 -18.99
C PRO A 308 -11.94 -20.15 -20.45
N LEU A 309 -10.95 -20.28 -21.33
CA LEU A 309 -11.18 -20.25 -22.78
C LEU A 309 -10.02 -20.89 -23.55
N GLY A 310 -10.24 -22.12 -24.01
CA GLY A 310 -9.62 -22.64 -25.23
C GLY A 310 -8.68 -23.84 -25.10
N SER A 311 -9.18 -25.00 -25.56
CA SER A 311 -8.45 -26.05 -26.28
C SER A 311 -7.66 -27.14 -25.51
N ALA A 312 -8.36 -28.29 -25.40
CA ALA A 312 -7.89 -29.66 -25.64
C ALA A 312 -6.95 -30.38 -24.64
N CYS A 313 -7.54 -31.41 -24.01
CA CYS A 313 -7.03 -32.77 -23.75
C CYS A 313 -5.53 -32.94 -23.45
N ALA A 314 -5.19 -33.15 -22.17
CA ALA A 314 -4.16 -34.08 -21.76
C ALA A 314 -4.42 -34.52 -20.30
N THR A 315 -4.24 -35.81 -20.06
CA THR A 315 -4.50 -36.56 -18.83
C THR A 315 -3.70 -36.08 -17.61
N SER A 316 -4.33 -36.19 -16.43
CA SER A 316 -3.81 -35.94 -15.08
C SER A 316 -2.40 -36.50 -14.83
N PRO A 317 -1.60 -35.81 -13.99
CA PRO A 317 -1.14 -36.49 -12.78
C PRO A 317 -1.37 -35.70 -11.49
N ASP A 318 -1.38 -36.50 -10.41
CA ASP A 318 -1.79 -36.28 -9.02
C ASP A 318 -1.50 -34.93 -8.34
N LEU A 319 -2.53 -34.47 -7.61
CA LEU A 319 -2.58 -33.25 -6.80
C LEU A 319 -2.10 -33.44 -5.34
N GLU A 320 -1.42 -34.54 -5.00
CA GLU A 320 -0.97 -34.78 -3.62
C GLU A 320 0.39 -34.18 -3.25
N GLN A 321 1.13 -33.57 -4.20
CA GLN A 321 2.53 -33.19 -3.95
C GLN A 321 2.78 -31.72 -3.56
N TYR A 322 1.76 -30.86 -3.51
CA TYR A 322 1.95 -29.41 -3.31
C TYR A 322 1.46 -28.83 -1.97
N SER A 323 1.07 -29.67 -1.00
CA SER A 323 0.73 -29.18 0.36
C SER A 323 1.94 -28.75 1.19
N SER A 324 3.15 -29.12 0.77
CA SER A 324 4.42 -28.81 1.47
C SER A 324 5.10 -27.51 1.01
N SER A 325 4.53 -26.78 0.04
CA SER A 325 5.16 -25.56 -0.51
C SER A 325 4.83 -24.27 0.26
N TRP A 326 4.04 -24.33 1.33
CA TRP A 326 3.72 -23.12 2.13
C TRP A 326 4.69 -22.87 3.29
N SER A 327 5.51 -23.86 3.66
CA SER A 327 6.50 -23.73 4.73
C SER A 327 7.78 -23.00 4.30
N TRP A 328 8.13 -22.97 3.00
CA TRP A 328 9.38 -22.33 2.54
C TRP A 328 9.27 -20.81 2.37
N ILE A 329 8.10 -20.29 1.96
CA ILE A 329 7.88 -18.83 1.78
C ILE A 329 7.88 -18.08 3.12
N MET A 330 7.54 -18.75 4.21
CA MET A 330 7.65 -18.21 5.58
C MET A 330 9.03 -18.41 6.21
N ALA A 331 9.87 -19.32 5.69
CA ALA A 331 11.11 -19.74 6.35
C ALA A 331 12.37 -18.95 5.91
N THR A 332 12.31 -18.09 4.89
CA THR A 332 13.49 -17.35 4.41
C THR A 332 13.69 -15.97 5.04
N ALA A 333 12.94 -15.61 6.09
CA ALA A 333 13.06 -14.31 6.76
C ALA A 333 13.67 -14.36 8.18
N LEU A 334 14.13 -15.51 8.69
CA LEU A 334 14.59 -15.62 10.10
C LEU A 334 15.73 -16.61 10.37
N THR A 335 16.75 -16.72 9.51
CA THR A 335 18.03 -17.33 9.94
C THR A 335 19.21 -16.70 9.22
N ASP A 336 19.73 -15.60 9.77
CA ASP A 336 21.16 -15.29 9.71
C ASP A 336 21.50 -14.47 10.95
N GLU A 337 21.86 -15.16 12.03
CA GLU A 337 22.96 -14.76 12.90
C GLU A 337 23.31 -15.84 13.93
N CYS A 338 24.62 -16.07 14.04
CA CYS A 338 25.37 -16.61 15.17
C CYS A 338 25.24 -18.11 15.51
N ASP A 339 26.27 -18.88 15.14
CA ASP A 339 27.14 -19.47 16.16
C ASP A 339 28.53 -19.81 15.59
N GLY A 340 29.50 -19.00 15.98
CA GLY A 340 30.91 -19.35 16.01
C GLY A 340 31.38 -19.32 17.46
N ALA A 341 31.60 -20.50 18.04
CA ALA A 341 32.55 -20.81 19.11
C ALA A 341 32.67 -22.33 19.24
#